data_AF-A0AAV0GAY4-F1
#
_entry.id   AF-A0AAV0GAY4-F1
#
_cell.length_a   1.000
_cell.length_b   1.000
_cell.length_c   1.000
_cell.angle_alpha   90.00
_cell.angle_beta   90.00
_cell.angle_gamma   90.00
#
_symmetry.space_group_name_H-M   'P 1'
#
loop_
_entity.id
_entity.type
_entity.pdbx_description
1 polymer ?
#
loop_
_entity_poly.entity_id
_entity_poly.type
_entity_poly.pdbx_seq_one_letter_code
_entity_poly.pdbx_strand_id
1 'polypeptide(L)'
;MESLFGYDNLQNFINEDAKSKSSSPRKHVLEPKRLQNITILSKGLNVTSDQVCEALLKGKGLSLRELEALAKMVPNKEEEAKLRSYKGKINELGSGEKFVKAMLGVPFAFERVEAMLYQETFSDEVLHLRKSFSTLEEACKELRSSRLFLKLLEAVLKTGNRMNVGTTRGGARSFKLDALLKLADVKGTDGKTTLLHFVVQEIIRSEGLKVSQSIMGKIEPTDYRKMGLDLVSSLSNELCNVKKTATSVDIDVLANSVLNLSVGLENIKRLLNKDLVGVEEKDGIFLQSMGLFLSYAERLLKDLKEDEKRVLLRVREIREYFHGDVRGDESSPLRIFMIVRDFLGMLDHVCKELRNSKPSTAHPNPLLLSPFR
;
A
#
# COMPACT_ATOMS: atom_id res chain seq x y z
N MET A 1 -19.99 -42.98 8.52
CA MET A 1 -20.33 -41.73 7.78
C MET A 1 -21.86 -41.52 7.66
N GLU A 2 -22.68 -42.17 8.49
CA GLU A 2 -24.15 -42.04 8.46
C GLU A 2 -24.70 -40.98 9.43
N SER A 3 -23.83 -40.30 10.20
CA SER A 3 -24.24 -39.23 11.11
C SER A 3 -24.42 -37.85 10.43
N LEU A 4 -24.12 -37.73 9.13
CA LEU A 4 -24.18 -36.43 8.43
C LEU A 4 -25.52 -36.18 7.71
N PHE A 5 -26.31 -37.24 7.48
CA PHE A 5 -27.62 -37.16 6.82
C PHE A 5 -28.61 -38.14 7.48
N GLY A 6 -29.03 -37.85 8.71
CA GLY A 6 -29.99 -38.68 9.45
C GLY A 6 -31.40 -38.63 8.86
N TYR A 7 -31.85 -39.74 8.28
CA TYR A 7 -33.19 -39.92 7.68
C TYR A 7 -34.29 -40.32 8.69
N ASP A 8 -33.95 -40.62 9.96
CA ASP A 8 -34.92 -41.14 10.95
C ASP A 8 -35.65 -40.06 11.78
N ASN A 9 -35.43 -38.76 11.50
CA ASN A 9 -36.16 -37.68 12.19
C ASN A 9 -37.43 -37.22 11.46
N LEU A 10 -37.75 -37.75 10.27
CA LEU A 10 -38.83 -37.21 9.44
C LEU A 10 -40.23 -37.37 10.06
N GLN A 11 -40.45 -38.35 10.92
CA GLN A 11 -41.77 -38.56 11.54
C GLN A 11 -42.07 -37.58 12.69
N ASN A 12 -41.04 -37.02 13.34
CA ASN A 12 -41.22 -35.98 14.37
C ASN A 12 -41.39 -34.58 13.76
N PHE A 13 -40.91 -34.35 12.53
CA PHE A 13 -41.10 -33.08 11.81
C PHE A 13 -42.52 -32.88 11.29
N ILE A 14 -43.24 -33.95 10.91
CA ILE A 14 -44.60 -33.81 10.34
C ILE A 14 -45.63 -33.34 11.40
N ASN A 15 -45.41 -33.64 12.68
CA ASN A 15 -46.30 -33.18 13.76
C ASN A 15 -45.97 -31.78 14.30
N GLU A 16 -44.75 -31.26 14.09
CA GLU A 16 -44.42 -29.86 14.39
C GLU A 16 -44.79 -28.90 13.25
N ASP A 17 -44.70 -29.34 11.99
CA ASP A 17 -45.07 -28.53 10.81
C ASP A 17 -46.58 -28.26 10.70
N ALA A 18 -47.42 -29.01 11.42
CA ALA A 18 -48.84 -28.72 11.54
C ALA A 18 -49.18 -27.63 12.59
N LYS A 19 -48.22 -27.23 13.45
CA LYS A 19 -48.41 -26.15 14.46
C LYS A 19 -47.74 -24.82 14.11
N SER A 20 -46.94 -24.74 13.04
CA SER A 20 -46.30 -23.50 12.61
C SER A 20 -47.08 -22.70 11.54
N LYS A 21 -48.18 -23.24 11.01
CA LYS A 21 -49.03 -22.60 9.98
C LYS A 21 -50.16 -21.70 10.49
N SER A 22 -50.00 -21.10 11.67
CA SER A 22 -50.77 -19.91 12.05
C SER A 22 -49.91 -18.93 12.84
N SER A 23 -49.13 -18.13 12.12
CA SER A 23 -48.58 -16.89 12.67
C SER A 23 -49.05 -15.80 11.73
N SER A 24 -50.03 -15.01 12.18
CA SER A 24 -50.38 -13.70 11.61
C SER A 24 -49.14 -12.96 11.08
N PRO A 25 -49.26 -12.13 10.03
CA PRO A 25 -48.12 -11.35 9.56
C PRO A 25 -47.59 -10.53 10.74
N ARG A 26 -46.44 -10.93 11.29
CA ARG A 26 -45.78 -10.17 12.35
C ARG A 26 -45.51 -8.82 11.71
N LYS A 27 -46.10 -7.75 12.24
CA LYS A 27 -45.84 -6.39 11.79
C LYS A 27 -44.39 -6.06 12.13
N HIS A 28 -43.48 -6.43 11.24
CA HIS A 28 -42.08 -6.08 11.33
C HIS A 28 -41.93 -4.58 11.15
N VAL A 29 -41.05 -4.01 11.96
CA VAL A 29 -40.68 -2.60 11.94
C VAL A 29 -39.71 -2.32 10.80
N LEU A 30 -38.81 -3.26 10.54
CA LEU A 30 -37.83 -3.20 9.47
C LEU A 30 -38.33 -3.87 8.20
N GLU A 31 -37.90 -3.35 7.05
CA GLU A 31 -38.18 -3.95 5.75
C GLU A 31 -37.66 -5.41 5.68
N PRO A 32 -38.39 -6.35 5.05
CA PRO A 32 -38.07 -7.78 5.11
C PRO A 32 -36.63 -8.13 4.71
N LYS A 33 -36.12 -7.53 3.62
CA LYS A 33 -34.73 -7.75 3.16
C LYS A 33 -33.71 -7.21 4.17
N ARG A 34 -33.98 -6.04 4.75
CA ARG A 34 -33.11 -5.41 5.76
C ARG A 34 -33.07 -6.25 7.04
N LEU A 35 -34.24 -6.69 7.49
CA LEU A 35 -34.40 -7.57 8.66
C LEU A 35 -33.68 -8.90 8.47
N GLN A 36 -33.79 -9.50 7.29
CA GLN A 36 -33.10 -10.75 6.97
C GLN A 36 -31.59 -10.57 7.04
N ASN A 37 -31.04 -9.52 6.42
CA ASN A 37 -29.60 -9.24 6.44
C ASN A 37 -29.07 -9.02 7.87
N ILE A 38 -29.76 -8.21 8.68
CA ILE A 38 -29.39 -7.98 10.08
C ILE A 38 -29.45 -9.28 10.88
N THR A 39 -30.49 -10.09 10.66
CA THR A 39 -30.65 -11.38 11.36
C THR A 39 -29.54 -12.38 10.99
N ILE A 40 -29.12 -12.41 9.72
CA ILE A 40 -28.01 -13.25 9.28
C ILE A 40 -26.71 -12.80 9.94
N LEU A 41 -26.42 -11.49 9.87
CA LEU A 41 -25.23 -10.92 10.49
C LEU A 41 -25.21 -11.16 12.00
N SER A 42 -26.34 -10.97 12.70
CA SER A 42 -26.43 -11.15 14.15
C SER A 42 -26.31 -12.61 14.57
N LYS A 43 -26.76 -13.57 13.74
CA LYS A 43 -26.56 -15.00 13.99
C LYS A 43 -25.12 -15.46 13.69
N GLY A 44 -24.43 -14.76 12.79
CA GLY A 44 -23.02 -14.99 12.50
C GLY A 44 -22.08 -14.41 13.56
N LEU A 45 -22.58 -13.52 14.42
CA LEU A 45 -21.91 -13.08 15.63
C LEU A 45 -22.03 -14.21 16.68
N ASN A 46 -20.91 -14.72 17.17
CA ASN A 46 -20.89 -15.70 18.26
C ASN A 46 -21.01 -15.03 19.64
N VAL A 47 -21.70 -13.88 19.70
CA VAL A 47 -21.88 -13.04 20.91
C VAL A 47 -23.34 -12.64 21.05
N THR A 48 -23.80 -12.53 22.30
CA THR A 48 -25.17 -12.11 22.60
C THR A 48 -25.33 -10.60 22.52
N SER A 49 -26.57 -10.11 22.40
CA SER A 49 -26.84 -8.66 22.42
C SER A 49 -26.35 -8.01 23.71
N ASP A 50 -26.43 -8.72 24.83
CA ASP A 50 -26.02 -8.19 26.14
C ASP A 50 -24.51 -8.06 26.24
N GLN A 51 -23.76 -9.06 25.74
CA GLN A 51 -22.30 -8.99 25.65
C GLN A 51 -21.85 -7.84 24.73
N VAL A 52 -22.54 -7.63 23.62
CA VAL A 52 -22.26 -6.49 22.72
C VAL A 52 -22.52 -5.18 23.44
N CYS A 53 -23.66 -5.03 24.13
CA CYS A 53 -23.98 -3.80 24.86
C CYS A 53 -22.94 -3.52 25.97
N GLU A 54 -22.53 -4.54 26.72
CA GLU A 54 -21.50 -4.43 27.74
C GLU A 54 -20.15 -4.01 27.14
N ALA A 55 -19.75 -4.60 26.01
CA ALA A 55 -18.53 -4.25 25.31
C ALA A 55 -18.54 -2.80 24.80
N LEU A 56 -19.69 -2.30 24.31
CA LEU A 56 -19.85 -0.90 23.89
C LEU A 56 -19.82 0.08 25.05
N LEU A 57 -20.32 -0.30 26.24
CA LEU A 57 -20.21 0.51 27.45
C LEU A 57 -18.77 0.56 28.00
N LYS A 58 -17.98 -0.50 27.76
CA LYS A 58 -16.58 -0.58 28.19
C LYS A 58 -15.59 -0.05 27.14
N GLY A 59 -16.00 0.03 25.87
CA GLY A 59 -15.14 0.37 24.73
C GLY A 59 -14.11 -0.71 24.39
N LYS A 60 -14.37 -1.98 24.70
CA LYS A 60 -13.45 -3.11 24.45
C LYS A 60 -14.16 -4.46 24.48
N GLY A 61 -13.52 -5.50 23.95
CA GLY A 61 -13.98 -6.89 24.06
C GLY A 61 -14.73 -7.42 22.84
N LEU A 62 -14.73 -6.67 21.73
CA LEU A 62 -15.19 -7.14 20.43
C LEU A 62 -14.00 -7.23 19.48
N SER A 63 -13.98 -8.27 18.64
CA SER A 63 -12.98 -8.46 17.59
C SER A 63 -13.28 -7.60 16.36
N LEU A 64 -12.27 -7.42 15.51
CA LEU A 64 -12.40 -6.72 14.23
C LEU A 64 -13.61 -7.20 13.41
N ARG A 65 -13.75 -8.53 13.25
CA ARG A 65 -14.85 -9.14 12.48
C ARG A 65 -16.22 -8.81 13.08
N GLU A 66 -16.34 -8.80 14.40
CA GLU A 66 -17.60 -8.48 15.08
C GLU A 66 -17.94 -6.99 14.88
N LEU A 67 -16.96 -6.10 15.04
CA LEU A 67 -17.12 -4.67 14.82
C LEU A 67 -17.51 -4.34 13.37
N GLU A 68 -16.88 -4.98 12.37
CA GLU A 68 -17.24 -4.83 10.95
C GLU A 68 -18.67 -5.30 10.65
N ALA A 69 -19.13 -6.38 11.30
CA ALA A 69 -20.48 -6.87 11.15
C ALA A 69 -21.49 -5.92 11.79
N LEU A 70 -21.21 -5.40 12.99
CA LEU A 70 -22.04 -4.42 13.69
C LEU A 70 -22.15 -3.10 12.93
N ALA A 71 -21.06 -2.63 12.32
CA ALA A 71 -21.04 -1.42 11.48
C ALA A 71 -21.96 -1.52 10.25
N LYS A 72 -22.32 -2.74 9.81
CA LYS A 72 -23.27 -2.96 8.70
C LYS A 72 -24.75 -2.98 9.15
N MET A 73 -24.99 -3.02 10.46
CA MET A 73 -26.33 -3.08 11.07
C MET A 73 -26.91 -1.71 11.45
N VAL A 74 -26.19 -0.61 11.19
CA VAL A 74 -26.62 0.75 11.55
C VAL A 74 -28.03 1.03 10.99
N PRO A 75 -29.05 1.28 11.84
CA PRO A 75 -30.38 1.63 11.37
C PRO A 75 -30.38 3.05 10.79
N ASN A 76 -31.21 3.28 9.78
CA ASN A 76 -31.46 4.65 9.35
C ASN A 76 -32.33 5.41 10.38
N LYS A 77 -32.45 6.74 10.24
CA LYS A 77 -33.18 7.58 11.20
C LYS A 77 -34.65 7.16 11.40
N GLU A 78 -35.31 6.69 10.35
CA GLU A 78 -36.71 6.24 10.44
C GLU A 78 -36.82 4.89 11.15
N GLU A 79 -35.94 3.95 10.83
CA GLU A 79 -35.83 2.64 11.47
C GLU A 79 -35.54 2.79 12.96
N GLU A 80 -34.58 3.64 13.31
CA GLU A 80 -34.24 3.97 14.69
C GLU A 80 -35.44 4.55 15.43
N ALA A 81 -36.11 5.57 14.86
CA ALA A 81 -37.27 6.18 15.49
C ALA A 81 -38.38 5.15 15.75
N LYS A 82 -38.71 4.32 14.76
CA LYS A 82 -39.74 3.27 14.90
C LYS A 82 -39.35 2.21 15.94
N LEU A 83 -38.09 1.78 15.97
CA LEU A 83 -37.60 0.79 16.94
C LEU A 83 -37.57 1.36 18.36
N ARG A 84 -37.19 2.62 18.54
CA ARG A 84 -37.22 3.31 19.85
C ARG A 84 -38.64 3.50 20.34
N SER A 85 -39.55 3.95 19.48
CA SER A 85 -40.96 4.22 19.83
C SER A 85 -41.86 2.99 19.83
N TYR A 86 -41.32 1.79 19.58
CA TYR A 86 -42.11 0.56 19.54
C TYR A 86 -42.70 0.25 20.92
N LYS A 87 -44.04 0.34 21.04
CA LYS A 87 -44.82 0.11 22.26
C LYS A 87 -45.35 -1.33 22.41
N GLY A 88 -45.13 -2.20 21.42
CA GLY A 88 -45.53 -3.59 21.48
C GLY A 88 -44.65 -4.42 22.42
N LYS A 89 -44.99 -5.70 22.61
CA LYS A 89 -44.17 -6.59 23.45
C LYS A 89 -42.86 -6.90 22.73
N ILE A 90 -41.72 -6.82 23.42
CA ILE A 90 -40.40 -7.14 22.84
C ILE A 90 -40.41 -8.52 22.15
N ASN A 91 -41.14 -9.48 22.71
CA ASN A 91 -41.24 -10.85 22.17
C ASN A 91 -41.85 -10.93 20.76
N GLU A 92 -42.63 -9.92 20.35
CA GLU A 92 -43.28 -9.84 19.03
C GLU A 92 -42.30 -9.41 17.92
N LEU A 93 -41.16 -8.81 18.28
CA LEU A 93 -40.10 -8.43 17.34
C LEU A 93 -39.32 -9.66 16.82
N GLY A 94 -38.83 -9.57 15.58
CA GLY A 94 -37.88 -10.53 15.04
C GLY A 94 -36.55 -10.51 15.80
N SER A 95 -35.75 -11.58 15.70
CA SER A 95 -34.46 -11.66 16.41
C SER A 95 -33.49 -10.53 16.03
N GLY A 96 -33.43 -10.14 14.75
CA GLY A 96 -32.62 -9.01 14.31
C GLY A 96 -33.11 -7.66 14.86
N GLU A 97 -34.43 -7.46 14.92
CA GLU A 97 -35.03 -6.25 15.52
C GLU A 97 -34.76 -6.16 17.03
N LYS A 98 -34.88 -7.29 17.74
CA LYS A 98 -34.53 -7.38 19.17
C LYS A 98 -33.08 -7.00 19.40
N PHE A 99 -32.17 -7.51 18.56
CA PHE A 99 -30.75 -7.23 18.64
C PHE A 99 -30.43 -5.74 18.45
N VAL A 100 -30.93 -5.13 17.37
CA VAL A 100 -30.71 -3.70 17.10
C VAL A 100 -31.39 -2.83 18.16
N LYS A 101 -32.59 -3.18 18.61
CA LYS A 101 -33.29 -2.44 19.68
C LYS A 101 -32.52 -2.49 21.00
N ALA A 102 -31.90 -3.62 21.34
CA ALA A 102 -31.04 -3.72 22.52
C ALA A 102 -29.82 -2.79 22.42
N MET A 103 -29.12 -2.80 21.28
CA MET A 103 -28.00 -1.88 21.03
C MET A 103 -28.42 -0.41 21.12
N LEU A 104 -29.59 -0.03 20.59
CA LEU A 104 -30.12 1.33 20.69
C LEU A 104 -30.33 1.80 22.14
N GLY A 105 -30.38 0.87 23.10
CA GLY A 105 -30.38 1.18 24.54
C GLY A 105 -29.05 1.73 25.06
N VAL A 106 -27.94 1.46 24.35
CA VAL A 106 -26.63 2.05 24.63
C VAL A 106 -26.54 3.44 23.99
N PRO A 107 -26.13 4.48 24.73
CA PRO A 107 -25.90 5.81 24.17
C PRO A 107 -24.90 5.75 23.01
N PHE A 108 -25.27 6.37 21.89
CA PHE A 108 -24.42 6.46 20.68
C PHE A 108 -23.84 5.11 20.22
N ALA A 109 -24.56 4.00 20.43
CA ALA A 109 -24.06 2.64 20.22
C ALA A 109 -23.30 2.43 18.89
N PHE A 110 -23.84 2.94 17.78
CA PHE A 110 -23.24 2.79 16.46
C PHE A 110 -22.02 3.70 16.25
N GLU A 111 -22.01 4.92 16.81
CA GLU A 111 -20.80 5.76 16.82
C GLU A 111 -19.69 5.10 17.68
N ARG A 112 -20.06 4.41 18.76
CA ARG A 112 -19.13 3.63 19.59
C ARG A 112 -18.57 2.41 18.86
N VAL A 113 -19.39 1.71 18.06
CA VAL A 113 -18.91 0.64 17.17
C VAL A 113 -17.88 1.19 16.18
N GLU A 114 -18.16 2.33 15.53
CA GLU A 114 -17.22 2.97 14.60
C GLU A 114 -15.92 3.40 15.29
N ALA A 115 -15.99 3.98 16.49
CA ALA A 115 -14.83 4.37 17.28
C ALA A 115 -13.96 3.16 17.68
N MET A 116 -14.58 2.07 18.13
CA MET A 116 -13.89 0.83 18.48
C MET A 116 -13.26 0.17 17.24
N LEU A 117 -13.95 0.16 16.10
CA LEU A 117 -13.42 -0.35 14.83
C LEU A 117 -12.21 0.46 14.37
N TYR A 118 -12.28 1.78 14.48
CA TYR A 118 -11.16 2.66 14.18
C TYR A 118 -9.97 2.36 15.09
N GLN A 119 -10.19 2.21 16.41
CA GLN A 119 -9.13 1.85 17.34
C GLN A 119 -8.44 0.53 16.97
N GLU A 120 -9.22 -0.48 16.61
CA GLU A 120 -8.70 -1.82 16.26
C GLU A 120 -7.83 -1.78 15.00
N THR A 121 -8.16 -0.93 14.04
CA THR A 121 -7.46 -0.84 12.74
C THR A 121 -6.35 0.22 12.71
N PHE A 122 -6.31 1.13 13.68
CA PHE A 122 -5.41 2.29 13.69
C PHE A 122 -3.93 1.90 13.62
N SER A 123 -3.49 0.96 14.46
CA SER A 123 -2.07 0.61 14.58
C SER A 123 -1.53 -0.04 13.31
N ASP A 124 -2.34 -0.87 12.66
CA ASP A 124 -1.97 -1.53 11.41
C ASP A 124 -1.86 -0.53 10.26
N GLU A 125 -2.78 0.43 10.17
CA GLU A 125 -2.71 1.50 9.17
C GLU A 125 -1.48 2.40 9.37
N VAL A 126 -1.17 2.78 10.62
CA VAL A 126 0.04 3.54 10.95
C VAL A 126 1.30 2.75 10.58
N LEU A 127 1.34 1.46 10.86
CA LEU A 127 2.48 0.60 10.51
C LEU A 127 2.65 0.50 8.98
N HIS A 128 1.56 0.32 8.25
CA HIS A 128 1.56 0.26 6.79
C HIS A 128 2.08 1.58 6.17
N LEU A 129 1.61 2.72 6.67
CA LEU A 129 2.05 4.03 6.24
C LEU A 129 3.54 4.25 6.53
N ARG A 130 4.01 3.95 7.73
CA ARG A 130 5.44 4.05 8.10
C ARG A 130 6.33 3.19 7.20
N LYS A 131 5.90 1.97 6.87
CA LYS A 131 6.64 1.09 5.95
C LYS A 131 6.72 1.67 4.53
N SER A 132 5.63 2.29 4.07
CA SER A 132 5.58 2.95 2.76
C SER A 132 6.50 4.17 2.72
N PHE A 133 6.48 5.00 3.77
CA PHE A 133 7.38 6.14 3.94
C PHE A 133 8.85 5.71 4.01
N SER A 134 9.17 4.67 4.76
CA SER A 134 10.52 4.11 4.80
C SER A 134 10.97 3.60 3.43
N THR A 135 10.10 2.93 2.67
CA THR A 135 10.42 2.45 1.32
C THR A 135 10.74 3.62 0.37
N LEU A 136 9.95 4.69 0.42
CA LEU A 136 10.20 5.92 -0.34
C LEU A 136 11.54 6.58 0.04
N GLU A 137 11.81 6.68 1.33
CA GLU A 137 13.04 7.31 1.83
C GLU A 137 14.29 6.51 1.42
N GLU A 138 14.26 5.18 1.55
CA GLU A 138 15.34 4.31 1.11
C GLU A 138 15.51 4.35 -0.41
N ALA A 139 14.42 4.40 -1.18
CA ALA A 139 14.51 4.56 -2.63
C ALA A 139 15.17 5.89 -3.03
N CYS A 140 14.88 6.98 -2.31
CA CYS A 140 15.53 8.28 -2.50
C CYS A 140 17.04 8.20 -2.20
N LYS A 141 17.42 7.54 -1.09
CA LYS A 141 18.82 7.33 -0.72
C LYS A 141 19.55 6.50 -1.77
N GLU A 142 18.99 5.35 -2.16
CA GLU A 142 19.50 4.47 -3.20
C GLU A 142 19.84 5.22 -4.49
N LEU A 143 18.90 6.02 -5.02
CA LEU A 143 19.14 6.83 -6.22
C LEU A 143 20.26 7.86 -6.03
N ARG A 144 20.32 8.50 -4.86
CA ARG A 144 21.26 9.57 -4.60
C ARG A 144 22.69 9.10 -4.36
N SER A 145 22.84 7.92 -3.74
CA SER A 145 24.14 7.40 -3.30
C SER A 145 24.69 6.27 -4.18
N SER A 146 23.89 5.70 -5.09
CA SER A 146 24.37 4.60 -5.94
C SER A 146 25.47 5.05 -6.88
N ARG A 147 26.70 4.70 -6.54
CA ARG A 147 27.91 5.04 -7.30
C ARG A 147 27.87 4.45 -8.70
N LEU A 148 27.38 3.22 -8.82
CA LEU A 148 27.33 2.52 -10.10
C LEU A 148 26.25 3.11 -11.01
N PHE A 149 25.07 3.45 -10.47
CA PHE A 149 24.03 4.14 -11.24
C PHE A 149 24.54 5.49 -11.79
N LEU A 150 25.17 6.31 -10.94
CA LEU A 150 25.72 7.61 -11.39
C LEU A 150 26.80 7.45 -12.47
N LYS A 151 27.64 6.41 -12.39
CA LYS A 151 28.61 6.10 -13.46
C LYS A 151 27.95 5.64 -14.76
N LEU A 152 26.86 4.88 -14.70
CA LEU A 152 26.07 4.53 -15.87
C LEU A 152 25.51 5.80 -16.53
N LEU A 153 24.95 6.74 -15.76
CA LEU A 153 24.48 8.02 -16.31
C LEU A 153 25.62 8.80 -16.98
N GLU A 154 26.80 8.85 -16.36
CA GLU A 154 27.98 9.49 -16.93
C GLU A 154 28.42 8.83 -18.25
N ALA A 155 28.44 7.49 -18.31
CA ALA A 155 28.78 6.75 -19.51
C ALA A 155 27.77 6.97 -20.64
N VAL A 156 26.47 7.06 -20.31
CA VAL A 156 25.42 7.42 -21.27
C VAL A 156 25.66 8.83 -21.81
N LEU A 157 25.92 9.81 -20.95
CA LEU A 157 26.19 11.19 -21.36
C LEU A 157 27.41 11.29 -22.27
N LYS A 158 28.54 10.65 -21.90
CA LYS A 158 29.77 10.64 -22.70
C LYS A 158 29.55 9.99 -24.05
N THR A 159 28.88 8.84 -24.08
CA THR A 159 28.57 8.11 -25.31
C THR A 159 27.67 8.95 -26.22
N GLY A 160 26.60 9.52 -25.66
CA GLY A 160 25.68 10.41 -26.38
C GLY A 160 26.39 11.63 -26.98
N ASN A 161 27.25 12.30 -26.20
CA ASN A 161 28.04 13.43 -26.67
C ASN A 161 28.99 13.05 -27.81
N ARG A 162 29.63 11.88 -27.72
CA ARG A 162 30.55 11.38 -28.74
C ARG A 162 29.82 11.01 -30.04
N MET A 163 28.62 10.45 -29.96
CA MET A 163 27.79 10.13 -31.12
C MET A 163 27.23 11.38 -31.82
N ASN A 164 26.96 12.44 -31.05
CA ASN A 164 26.33 13.65 -31.53
C ASN A 164 27.32 14.80 -31.81
N VAL A 165 28.62 14.51 -31.93
CA VAL A 165 29.64 15.51 -32.29
C VAL A 165 29.27 16.21 -33.60
N GLY A 166 29.33 17.54 -33.62
CA GLY A 166 28.97 18.35 -34.79
C GLY A 166 27.47 18.57 -34.99
N THR A 167 26.62 18.04 -34.10
CA THR A 167 25.18 18.33 -34.08
C THR A 167 24.81 19.23 -32.90
N THR A 168 23.60 19.80 -32.90
CA THR A 168 23.06 20.57 -31.77
C THR A 168 22.84 19.74 -30.50
N ARG A 169 22.93 18.40 -30.59
CA ARG A 169 22.81 17.46 -29.46
C ARG A 169 24.16 17.05 -28.86
N GLY A 170 25.28 17.47 -29.45
CA GLY A 170 26.62 17.23 -28.94
C GLY A 170 27.01 18.22 -27.84
N GLY A 171 27.98 17.85 -27.00
CA GLY A 171 28.51 18.74 -25.95
C GLY A 171 27.52 19.05 -24.81
N ALA A 172 26.49 18.22 -24.62
CA ALA A 172 25.54 18.34 -23.54
C ALA A 172 26.21 18.17 -22.17
N ARG A 173 25.75 18.93 -21.17
CA ARG A 173 26.19 18.81 -19.77
C ARG A 173 25.32 17.87 -18.95
N SER A 174 24.10 17.63 -19.40
CA SER A 174 23.11 16.75 -18.78
C SER A 174 22.14 16.25 -19.86
N PHE A 175 21.34 15.26 -19.51
CA PHE A 175 20.27 14.73 -20.36
C PHE A 175 19.04 14.40 -19.50
N LYS A 176 17.85 14.40 -20.10
CA LYS A 176 16.63 13.97 -19.41
C LYS A 176 16.67 12.45 -19.18
N LEU A 177 16.32 11.98 -17.98
CA LEU A 177 16.37 10.55 -17.65
C LEU A 177 15.54 9.67 -18.60
N ASP A 178 14.47 10.18 -19.21
CA ASP A 178 13.70 9.44 -20.23
C ASP A 178 14.55 8.96 -21.42
N ALA A 179 15.71 9.57 -21.67
CA ALA A 179 16.63 9.09 -22.71
C ALA A 179 17.19 7.70 -22.41
N LEU A 180 17.25 7.28 -21.13
CA LEU A 180 17.66 5.93 -20.74
C LEU A 180 16.77 4.87 -21.40
N LEU A 181 15.48 5.16 -21.53
CA LEU A 181 14.48 4.27 -22.12
C LEU A 181 14.67 4.06 -23.62
N LYS A 182 15.46 4.91 -24.28
CA LYS A 182 15.68 4.88 -25.74
C LYS A 182 16.99 4.20 -26.13
N LEU A 183 17.83 3.83 -25.16
CA LEU A 183 19.15 3.24 -25.43
C LEU A 183 19.05 1.85 -26.07
N ALA A 184 17.96 1.13 -25.83
CA ALA A 184 17.69 -0.16 -26.46
C ALA A 184 17.21 -0.01 -27.93
N ASP A 185 16.69 1.15 -28.31
CA ASP A 185 16.14 1.39 -29.65
C ASP A 185 17.22 1.76 -30.67
N VAL A 186 18.31 2.38 -30.23
CA VAL A 186 19.43 2.78 -31.08
C VAL A 186 20.30 1.56 -31.36
N LYS A 187 20.36 1.12 -32.62
CA LYS A 187 21.04 -0.11 -33.04
C LYS A 187 22.29 0.19 -33.88
N GLY A 188 23.28 -0.69 -33.74
CA GLY A 188 24.46 -0.70 -34.59
C GLY A 188 24.15 -1.19 -36.00
N THR A 189 25.13 -1.11 -36.89
CA THR A 189 25.06 -1.62 -38.27
C THR A 189 24.73 -3.12 -38.38
N ASP A 190 24.98 -3.89 -37.31
CA ASP A 190 24.65 -5.31 -37.24
C ASP A 190 23.15 -5.57 -36.97
N GLY A 191 22.37 -4.52 -36.67
CA GLY A 191 20.95 -4.59 -36.32
C GLY A 191 20.66 -5.34 -35.01
N LYS A 192 21.69 -5.77 -34.28
CA LYS A 192 21.61 -6.63 -33.09
C LYS A 192 22.14 -5.93 -31.84
N THR A 193 23.31 -5.31 -31.93
CA THR A 193 23.95 -4.64 -30.81
C THR A 193 23.33 -3.25 -30.62
N THR A 194 22.72 -3.01 -29.47
CA THR A 194 22.11 -1.70 -29.16
C THR A 194 23.11 -0.76 -28.49
N LEU A 195 22.78 0.53 -28.40
CA LEU A 195 23.58 1.48 -27.65
C LEU A 195 23.67 1.11 -26.16
N LEU A 196 22.60 0.54 -25.61
CA LEU A 196 22.61 -0.01 -24.25
C LEU A 196 23.66 -1.13 -24.09
N HIS A 197 23.76 -2.06 -25.05
CA HIS A 197 24.81 -3.09 -25.02
C HIS A 197 26.21 -2.49 -24.93
N PHE A 198 26.48 -1.46 -25.74
CA PHE A 198 27.78 -0.80 -25.77
C PHE A 198 28.09 -0.11 -24.43
N VAL A 199 27.14 0.67 -23.90
CA VAL A 199 27.31 1.34 -22.59
C VAL A 199 27.55 0.33 -21.48
N VAL A 200 26.79 -0.78 -21.45
CA VAL A 200 26.93 -1.82 -20.44
C VAL A 200 28.30 -2.51 -20.53
N GLN A 201 28.75 -2.86 -21.74
CA GLN A 201 30.09 -3.44 -21.94
C GLN A 201 31.21 -2.51 -21.44
N GLU A 202 31.08 -1.21 -21.67
CA GLU A 202 32.07 -0.23 -21.22
C GLU A 202 32.09 -0.08 -19.69
N ILE A 203 30.92 -0.14 -19.03
CA ILE A 203 30.86 -0.17 -17.56
C ILE A 203 31.43 -1.47 -17.00
N ILE A 204 31.09 -2.63 -17.58
CA ILE A 204 31.66 -3.94 -17.21
C ILE A 204 33.18 -3.90 -17.28
N ARG A 205 33.74 -3.36 -18.37
CA ARG A 205 35.17 -3.24 -18.57
C ARG A 205 35.80 -2.29 -17.54
N SER A 206 35.28 -1.08 -17.41
CA SER A 206 35.88 -0.04 -16.55
C SER A 206 35.76 -0.34 -15.06
N GLU A 207 34.66 -0.93 -14.60
CA GLU A 207 34.49 -1.32 -13.20
C GLU A 207 35.14 -2.67 -12.89
N GLY A 208 35.10 -3.63 -13.82
CA GLY A 208 35.81 -4.90 -13.69
C GLY A 208 37.32 -4.69 -13.50
N LEU A 209 37.93 -3.76 -14.26
CA LEU A 209 39.34 -3.41 -14.11
C LEU A 209 39.67 -2.79 -12.75
N LYS A 210 38.76 -2.00 -12.17
CA LYS A 210 38.97 -1.41 -10.83
C LYS A 210 38.92 -2.46 -9.73
N VAL A 211 38.00 -3.41 -9.85
CA VAL A 211 37.91 -4.55 -8.94
C VAL A 211 39.18 -5.41 -9.05
N SER A 212 39.62 -5.71 -10.27
CA SER A 212 40.84 -6.51 -10.47
C SER A 212 42.10 -5.79 -9.97
N GLN A 213 42.20 -4.46 -10.10
CA GLN A 213 43.33 -3.69 -9.57
C GLN A 213 43.35 -3.63 -8.03
N SER A 214 42.18 -3.71 -7.40
CA SER A 214 42.06 -3.70 -5.93
C SER A 214 42.43 -5.05 -5.30
N ILE A 215 42.35 -6.13 -6.08
CA ILE A 215 42.74 -7.49 -5.69
C ILE A 215 44.17 -7.70 -6.22
N MET A 216 45.19 -7.44 -5.41
CA MET A 216 46.59 -7.53 -5.84
C MET A 216 46.94 -8.91 -6.45
N GLY A 217 46.97 -9.00 -7.78
CA GLY A 217 47.36 -10.20 -8.52
C GLY A 217 47.23 -10.02 -10.04
N LYS A 218 48.04 -10.75 -10.82
CA LYS A 218 47.90 -10.86 -12.28
C LYS A 218 46.62 -11.64 -12.57
N ILE A 219 45.51 -10.94 -12.73
CA ILE A 219 44.19 -11.52 -13.03
C ILE A 219 44.03 -11.65 -14.56
N GLU A 220 43.59 -12.82 -15.03
CA GLU A 220 43.35 -13.11 -16.45
C GLU A 220 42.24 -12.21 -17.03
N PRO A 221 42.27 -11.88 -18.33
CA PRO A 221 41.29 -10.98 -18.92
C PRO A 221 39.82 -11.42 -18.81
N THR A 222 39.58 -12.72 -18.70
CA THR A 222 38.25 -13.31 -18.52
C THR A 222 37.65 -13.02 -17.15
N ASP A 223 38.49 -12.83 -16.13
CA ASP A 223 38.06 -12.70 -14.74
C ASP A 223 37.54 -11.28 -14.46
N TYR A 224 38.18 -10.23 -14.99
CA TYR A 224 37.67 -8.86 -14.82
C TYR A 224 36.34 -8.63 -15.54
N ARG A 225 36.12 -9.27 -16.71
CA ARG A 225 34.83 -9.16 -17.42
C ARG A 225 33.71 -9.79 -16.61
N LYS A 226 33.95 -10.96 -16.00
CA LYS A 226 32.98 -11.63 -15.13
C LYS A 226 32.68 -10.79 -13.89
N MET A 227 33.71 -10.28 -13.20
CA MET A 227 33.56 -9.41 -12.03
C MET A 227 32.75 -8.15 -12.36
N GLY A 228 33.05 -7.49 -13.49
CA GLY A 228 32.31 -6.32 -13.94
C GLY A 228 30.84 -6.63 -14.26
N LEU A 229 30.58 -7.77 -14.93
CA LEU A 229 29.21 -8.21 -15.24
C LEU A 229 28.40 -8.52 -13.98
N ASP A 230 29.00 -9.19 -13.00
CA ASP A 230 28.36 -9.50 -11.73
C ASP A 230 28.05 -8.20 -10.94
N LEU A 231 28.98 -7.24 -10.95
CA LEU A 231 28.75 -5.91 -10.36
C LEU A 231 27.58 -5.18 -11.03
N VAL A 232 27.55 -5.12 -12.37
CA VAL A 232 26.46 -4.45 -13.10
C VAL A 232 25.12 -5.15 -12.89
N SER A 233 25.12 -6.48 -12.87
CA SER A 233 23.90 -7.28 -12.60
C SER A 233 23.37 -7.06 -11.18
N SER A 234 24.24 -6.69 -10.22
CA SER A 234 23.83 -6.40 -8.84
C SER A 234 23.14 -5.06 -8.65
N LEU A 235 23.21 -4.14 -9.64
CA LEU A 235 22.59 -2.82 -9.54
C LEU A 235 21.07 -2.89 -9.31
N SER A 236 20.42 -3.87 -9.94
CA SER A 236 18.98 -4.12 -9.77
C SER A 236 18.63 -4.50 -8.32
N ASN A 237 19.57 -5.09 -7.58
CA ASN A 237 19.42 -5.38 -6.15
C ASN A 237 19.77 -4.16 -5.28
N GLU A 238 20.77 -3.37 -5.66
CA GLU A 238 21.13 -2.13 -4.98
C GLU A 238 19.98 -1.12 -5.02
N LEU A 239 19.24 -1.03 -6.13
CA LEU A 239 18.11 -0.12 -6.33
C LEU A 239 16.75 -0.83 -6.11
N CYS A 240 16.67 -1.75 -5.14
CA CYS A 240 15.47 -2.56 -4.95
C CYS A 240 14.27 -1.75 -4.46
N ASN A 241 14.47 -0.74 -3.62
CA ASN A 241 13.39 0.09 -3.10
C ASN A 241 12.90 1.08 -4.14
N VAL A 242 13.75 1.48 -5.10
CA VAL A 242 13.32 2.20 -6.31
C VAL A 242 12.29 1.40 -7.09
N LYS A 243 12.55 0.10 -7.33
CA LYS A 243 11.60 -0.78 -8.03
C LYS A 243 10.29 -0.92 -7.25
N LYS A 244 10.36 -1.18 -5.93
CA LYS A 244 9.17 -1.29 -5.07
C LYS A 244 8.34 -0.01 -5.12
N THR A 245 8.97 1.14 -4.88
CA THR A 245 8.33 2.46 -4.94
C THR A 245 7.60 2.66 -6.26
N ALA A 246 8.25 2.36 -7.39
CA ALA A 246 7.65 2.52 -8.71
C ALA A 246 6.47 1.58 -9.01
N THR A 247 6.28 0.50 -8.23
CA THR A 247 5.23 -0.50 -8.46
C THR A 247 4.11 -0.48 -7.43
N SER A 248 4.43 -0.19 -6.16
CA SER A 248 3.52 -0.44 -5.03
C SER A 248 3.19 0.81 -4.23
N VAL A 249 3.78 1.96 -4.54
CA VAL A 249 3.54 3.21 -3.80
C VAL A 249 2.75 4.19 -4.65
N ASP A 250 1.69 4.71 -4.07
CA ASP A 250 0.87 5.78 -4.61
C ASP A 250 0.80 6.90 -3.57
N ILE A 251 1.37 8.07 -3.90
CA ILE A 251 1.48 9.19 -2.96
C ILE A 251 0.10 9.74 -2.58
N ASP A 252 -0.84 9.77 -3.51
CA ASP A 252 -2.18 10.32 -3.26
C ASP A 252 -2.96 9.38 -2.32
N VAL A 253 -2.79 8.06 -2.51
CA VAL A 253 -3.36 7.07 -1.57
C VAL A 253 -2.76 7.23 -0.17
N LEU A 254 -1.44 7.41 -0.05
CA LEU A 254 -0.79 7.62 1.26
C LEU A 254 -1.31 8.89 1.95
N ALA A 255 -1.40 10.00 1.22
CA ALA A 255 -1.90 11.26 1.76
C ALA A 255 -3.36 11.15 2.22
N ASN A 256 -4.20 10.47 1.43
CA ASN A 256 -5.59 10.20 1.80
C ASN A 256 -5.69 9.29 3.03
N SER A 257 -4.84 8.27 3.18
CA SER A 257 -4.78 7.43 4.37
C SER A 257 -4.43 8.24 5.63
N VAL A 258 -3.42 9.12 5.58
CA VAL A 258 -3.08 10.02 6.70
C VAL A 258 -4.23 10.98 7.04
N LEU A 259 -4.92 11.49 6.03
CA LEU A 259 -6.11 12.32 6.20
C LEU A 259 -7.25 11.54 6.87
N ASN A 260 -7.52 10.31 6.43
CA ASN A 260 -8.55 9.44 6.99
C ASN A 260 -8.29 9.12 8.47
N LEU A 261 -7.03 8.85 8.85
CA LEU A 261 -6.65 8.72 10.26
C LEU A 261 -6.95 10.02 11.04
N SER A 262 -6.64 11.18 10.47
CA SER A 262 -6.94 12.47 11.10
C SER A 262 -8.44 12.67 11.32
N VAL A 263 -9.26 12.36 10.32
CA VAL A 263 -10.71 12.50 10.37
C VAL A 263 -11.31 11.52 11.39
N GLY A 264 -10.87 10.26 11.39
CA GLY A 264 -11.34 9.26 12.35
C GLY A 264 -11.06 9.67 13.80
N LEU A 265 -9.88 10.25 14.05
CA LEU A 265 -9.51 10.73 15.38
C LEU A 265 -10.37 11.93 15.85
N GLU A 266 -10.67 12.88 14.95
CA GLU A 266 -11.59 13.99 15.23
C GLU A 266 -13.03 13.50 15.48
N ASN A 267 -13.46 12.43 14.80
CA ASN A 267 -14.76 11.82 15.05
C ASN A 267 -14.84 11.21 16.45
N ILE A 268 -13.79 10.50 16.90
CA ILE A 268 -13.71 9.98 18.27
C ILE A 268 -13.76 11.12 19.28
N LYS A 269 -12.96 12.17 19.07
CA LYS A 269 -12.96 13.36 19.94
C LYS A 269 -14.35 13.99 20.07
N ARG A 270 -15.08 14.10 18.96
CA ARG A 270 -16.46 14.58 18.94
C ARG A 270 -17.40 13.66 19.72
N LEU A 271 -17.26 12.34 19.57
CA LEU A 271 -18.04 11.37 20.33
C LEU A 271 -17.80 11.49 21.84
N LEU A 272 -16.54 11.59 22.28
CA LEU A 272 -16.22 11.76 23.70
C LEU A 272 -16.79 13.07 24.26
N ASN A 273 -16.77 14.15 23.47
CA ASN A 273 -17.40 15.41 23.88
C ASN A 273 -18.93 15.30 24.01
N LYS A 274 -19.60 14.55 23.12
CA LYS A 274 -21.04 14.27 23.24
C LYS A 274 -21.34 13.44 24.50
N ASP A 275 -20.55 12.42 24.76
CA ASP A 275 -20.69 11.54 25.92
C ASP A 275 -20.51 12.31 27.24
N LEU A 276 -19.53 13.24 27.31
CA LEU A 276 -19.28 14.10 28.48
C LEU A 276 -20.44 15.05 28.82
N VAL A 277 -21.19 15.50 27.81
CA VAL A 277 -22.28 16.48 27.98
C VAL A 277 -23.64 15.80 28.16
N GLY A 278 -23.78 14.53 27.73
CA GLY A 278 -25.07 13.93 27.47
C GLY A 278 -25.54 12.80 28.38
N VAL A 279 -24.68 12.19 29.21
CA VAL A 279 -25.06 10.93 29.89
C VAL A 279 -24.51 10.82 31.32
N GLU A 280 -25.39 10.52 32.27
CA GLU A 280 -25.04 9.95 33.59
C GLU A 280 -24.56 8.49 33.40
N GLU A 281 -23.49 8.28 32.65
CA GLU A 281 -22.93 6.95 32.44
C GLU A 281 -22.23 6.52 33.73
N LYS A 282 -22.87 5.60 34.48
CA LYS A 282 -22.55 5.29 35.89
C LYS A 282 -21.07 5.01 36.19
N ASP A 283 -20.29 4.56 35.21
CA ASP A 283 -18.90 4.14 35.42
C ASP A 283 -17.87 4.87 34.54
N GLY A 284 -18.28 5.64 33.52
CA GLY A 284 -17.36 6.41 32.63
C GLY A 284 -16.26 5.60 31.93
N ILE A 285 -16.38 4.27 31.86
CA ILE A 285 -15.31 3.36 31.42
C ILE A 285 -14.99 3.56 29.94
N PHE A 286 -16.01 3.72 29.09
CA PHE A 286 -15.81 4.02 27.66
C PHE A 286 -14.97 5.29 27.47
N LEU A 287 -15.37 6.39 28.13
CA LEU A 287 -14.67 7.67 28.09
C LEU A 287 -13.20 7.54 28.51
N GLN A 288 -12.93 6.82 29.59
CA GLN A 288 -11.57 6.59 30.07
C GLN A 288 -10.74 5.77 29.07
N SER A 289 -11.29 4.65 28.58
CA SER A 289 -10.63 3.75 27.63
C SER A 289 -10.31 4.48 26.32
N MET A 290 -11.30 5.14 25.73
CA MET A 290 -11.12 5.89 24.49
C MET A 290 -10.25 7.14 24.67
N GLY A 291 -10.28 7.79 25.84
CA GLY A 291 -9.41 8.94 26.12
C GLY A 291 -7.93 8.56 26.14
N LEU A 292 -7.58 7.39 26.69
CA LEU A 292 -6.23 6.84 26.65
C LEU A 292 -5.81 6.52 25.21
N PHE A 293 -6.68 5.87 24.44
CA PHE A 293 -6.43 5.60 23.03
C PHE A 293 -6.24 6.89 22.22
N LEU A 294 -7.13 7.88 22.39
CA LEU A 294 -7.07 9.17 21.70
C LEU A 294 -5.73 9.87 21.94
N SER A 295 -5.28 9.93 23.20
CA SER A 295 -3.98 10.53 23.57
C SER A 295 -2.79 9.79 22.96
N TYR A 296 -2.88 8.47 22.83
CA TYR A 296 -1.87 7.65 22.15
C TYR A 296 -1.86 7.90 20.63
N ALA A 297 -3.03 7.85 19.99
CA ALA A 297 -3.20 8.00 18.56
C ALA A 297 -2.87 9.42 18.08
N GLU A 298 -3.19 10.47 18.85
CA GLU A 298 -2.82 11.86 18.54
C GLU A 298 -1.31 12.05 18.42
N ARG A 299 -0.54 11.43 19.33
CA ARG A 299 0.94 11.47 19.27
C ARG A 299 1.47 10.76 18.04
N LEU A 300 1.00 9.54 17.78
CA LEU A 300 1.45 8.78 16.61
C LEU A 300 1.08 9.46 15.29
N LEU A 301 -0.12 10.02 15.19
CA LEU A 301 -0.56 10.73 14.00
C LEU A 301 0.25 12.02 13.77
N LYS A 302 0.66 12.70 14.84
CA LYS A 302 1.56 13.86 14.74
C LYS A 302 2.90 13.44 14.13
N ASP A 303 3.54 12.42 14.70
CA ASP A 303 4.81 11.88 14.18
C ASP A 303 4.66 11.44 12.71
N LEU A 304 3.55 10.78 12.38
CA LEU A 304 3.27 10.30 11.04
C LEU A 304 3.13 11.42 10.01
N LYS A 305 2.50 12.55 10.38
CA LYS A 305 2.41 13.75 9.53
C LYS A 305 3.77 14.42 9.34
N GLU A 306 4.63 14.39 10.35
CA GLU A 306 6.01 14.88 10.24
C GLU A 306 6.85 13.98 9.32
N ASP A 307 6.69 12.67 9.43
CA ASP A 307 7.31 11.68 8.54
C ASP A 307 6.86 11.87 7.08
N GLU A 308 5.55 12.01 6.84
CA GLU A 308 4.98 12.27 5.52
C GLU A 308 5.63 13.49 4.87
N LYS A 309 5.63 14.64 5.56
CA LYS A 309 6.23 15.87 5.06
C LYS A 309 7.71 15.71 4.73
N ARG A 310 8.46 15.05 5.63
CA ARG A 310 9.90 14.80 5.46
C ARG A 310 10.16 13.93 4.22
N VAL A 311 9.41 12.85 4.05
CA VAL A 311 9.59 11.92 2.93
C VAL A 311 9.19 12.57 1.60
N LEU A 312 8.08 13.29 1.55
CA LEU A 312 7.66 14.00 0.33
C LEU A 312 8.66 15.09 -0.07
N LEU A 313 9.32 15.74 0.91
CA LEU A 313 10.43 16.64 0.63
C LEU A 313 11.61 15.90 -0.02
N ARG A 314 12.00 14.72 0.49
CA ARG A 314 13.07 13.91 -0.12
C ARG A 314 12.73 13.50 -1.55
N VAL A 315 11.50 13.07 -1.81
CA VAL A 315 11.03 12.72 -3.17
C VAL A 315 11.17 13.93 -4.10
N ARG A 316 10.78 15.12 -3.64
CA ARG A 316 10.94 16.37 -4.39
C ARG A 316 12.41 16.70 -4.66
N GLU A 317 13.28 16.62 -3.66
CA GLU A 317 14.72 16.88 -3.80
C GLU A 317 15.36 15.94 -4.83
N ILE A 318 15.01 14.64 -4.81
CA ILE A 318 15.48 13.68 -5.80
C ILE A 318 14.94 14.00 -7.20
N ARG A 319 13.67 14.43 -7.28
CA ARG A 319 13.10 14.90 -8.54
C ARG A 319 13.90 16.05 -9.13
N GLU A 320 14.15 17.08 -8.34
CA GLU A 320 14.91 18.25 -8.75
C GLU A 320 16.36 17.91 -9.09
N TYR A 321 16.99 16.99 -8.36
CA TYR A 321 18.36 16.56 -8.61
C TYR A 321 18.54 15.93 -10.01
N PHE A 322 17.61 15.08 -10.47
CA PHE A 322 17.75 14.40 -11.77
C PHE A 322 17.01 15.07 -12.94
N HIS A 323 15.91 15.78 -12.71
CA HIS A 323 15.17 16.48 -13.77
C HIS A 323 15.46 17.98 -13.87
N GLY A 324 16.04 18.61 -12.84
CA GLY A 324 16.18 20.06 -12.74
C GLY A 324 14.91 20.77 -12.27
N ASP A 325 14.95 22.11 -12.17
CA ASP A 325 13.77 22.95 -11.87
C ASP A 325 12.85 22.98 -13.09
N VAL A 326 12.04 21.93 -13.25
CA VAL A 326 10.97 21.92 -14.23
C VAL A 326 9.83 22.74 -13.62
N ARG A 327 9.79 24.03 -13.98
CA ARG A 327 8.59 24.86 -13.78
C ARG A 327 7.45 24.26 -14.61
N GLY A 328 6.68 23.39 -13.99
CA GLY A 328 5.54 22.72 -14.61
C GLY A 328 5.11 21.50 -13.80
N ASP A 329 3.84 21.48 -13.41
CA ASP A 329 3.14 20.44 -12.66
C ASP A 329 2.94 19.12 -13.46
N GLU A 330 3.68 18.93 -14.56
CA GLU A 330 3.32 18.00 -15.64
C GLU A 330 3.84 16.56 -15.47
N SER A 331 4.70 16.26 -14.47
CA SER A 331 5.20 14.91 -14.26
C SER A 331 4.92 14.39 -12.86
N SER A 332 4.26 13.22 -12.78
CA SER A 332 4.06 12.44 -11.55
C SER A 332 5.30 12.52 -10.64
N PRO A 333 5.15 12.80 -9.32
CA PRO A 333 6.29 12.89 -8.40
C PRO A 333 7.15 11.62 -8.39
N LEU A 334 6.57 10.48 -8.76
CA LEU A 334 7.25 9.19 -8.82
C LEU A 334 7.86 8.83 -10.19
N ARG A 335 7.78 9.74 -11.18
CA ARG A 335 8.21 9.47 -12.57
C ARG A 335 9.65 8.95 -12.67
N ILE A 336 10.58 9.49 -11.87
CA ILE A 336 11.98 9.03 -11.87
C ILE A 336 12.07 7.56 -11.48
N PHE A 337 11.36 7.15 -10.43
CA PHE A 337 11.39 5.78 -9.94
C PHE A 337 10.88 4.83 -11.03
N MET A 338 9.84 5.22 -11.79
CA MET A 338 9.33 4.45 -12.92
C MET A 338 10.36 4.31 -14.04
N ILE A 339 10.99 5.43 -14.45
CA ILE A 339 12.03 5.42 -15.49
C ILE A 339 13.20 4.52 -15.08
N VAL A 340 13.67 4.64 -13.83
CA VAL A 340 14.81 3.85 -13.35
C VAL A 340 14.44 2.38 -13.22
N ARG A 341 13.23 2.04 -12.74
CA ARG A 341 12.74 0.65 -12.73
C ARG A 341 12.77 0.03 -14.13
N ASP A 342 12.24 0.73 -15.12
CA ASP A 342 12.15 0.24 -16.49
C ASP A 342 13.54 0.10 -17.12
N PHE A 343 14.42 1.09 -16.86
CA PHE A 343 15.82 1.01 -17.25
C PHE A 343 16.55 -0.19 -16.64
N LEU A 344 16.35 -0.46 -15.35
CA LEU A 344 16.93 -1.64 -14.70
C LEU A 344 16.43 -2.95 -15.33
N GLY A 345 15.16 -3.02 -15.72
CA GLY A 345 14.62 -4.17 -16.45
C GLY A 345 15.33 -4.41 -17.78
N MET A 346 15.60 -3.34 -18.54
CA MET A 346 16.38 -3.43 -19.79
C MET A 346 17.85 -3.79 -19.53
N LEU A 347 18.46 -3.22 -18.48
CA LEU A 347 19.82 -3.51 -18.07
C LEU A 347 19.99 -5.00 -17.73
N ASP A 348 19.07 -5.56 -16.94
CA ASP A 348 19.07 -6.97 -16.56
C ASP A 348 18.97 -7.88 -17.79
N HIS A 349 18.16 -7.49 -18.78
CA HIS A 349 18.07 -8.20 -20.05
C HIS A 349 19.42 -8.23 -20.80
N VAL A 350 20.05 -7.07 -20.97
CA VAL A 350 21.35 -6.95 -21.65
C VAL A 350 22.45 -7.73 -20.89
N CYS A 351 22.47 -7.65 -19.55
CA CYS A 351 23.42 -8.43 -18.74
C CYS A 351 23.25 -9.95 -18.97
N LYS A 352 22.02 -10.44 -19.13
CA LYS A 352 21.73 -11.84 -19.44
C LYS A 352 22.24 -12.23 -20.83
N GLU A 353 22.01 -11.39 -21.84
CA GLU A 353 22.53 -11.62 -23.20
C GLU A 353 24.06 -11.66 -23.23
N LEU A 354 24.71 -10.70 -22.56
CA LEU A 354 26.17 -10.64 -22.48
C LEU A 354 26.77 -11.84 -21.75
N ARG A 355 26.09 -12.38 -20.72
CA ARG A 355 26.52 -13.61 -20.01
C ARG A 355 26.52 -14.83 -20.92
N ASN A 356 25.57 -14.91 -21.85
CA ASN A 356 25.41 -16.02 -22.77
C ASN A 356 26.30 -15.89 -24.03
N SER A 357 26.86 -14.70 -24.29
CA SER A 357 27.77 -14.45 -25.41
C SER A 357 29.21 -14.88 -25.11
N LYS A 358 29.85 -15.61 -26.04
CA LYS A 358 31.31 -15.90 -25.94
C LYS A 358 32.11 -14.58 -25.93
N PRO A 359 33.23 -14.49 -25.20
CA PRO A 359 34.13 -13.34 -25.32
C PRO A 359 34.60 -13.19 -26.77
N SER A 360 34.09 -12.16 -27.43
CA SER A 360 34.67 -11.69 -28.67
C SER A 360 36.05 -11.12 -28.35
N THR A 361 37.07 -11.62 -29.02
CA THR A 361 38.45 -11.11 -28.98
C THR A 361 38.60 -9.78 -29.74
N ALA A 362 37.55 -9.31 -30.41
CA ALA A 362 37.54 -8.00 -31.04
C ALA A 362 37.23 -6.94 -29.97
N HIS A 363 38.26 -6.18 -29.59
CA HIS A 363 38.07 -4.91 -28.88
C HIS A 363 37.09 -4.04 -29.70
N PRO A 364 35.98 -3.55 -29.12
CA PRO A 364 35.24 -2.45 -29.73
C PRO A 364 36.21 -1.28 -29.75
N ASN A 365 36.70 -0.94 -30.94
CA ASN A 365 37.66 0.15 -31.10
C ASN A 365 36.94 1.44 -30.64
N PRO A 366 37.41 2.15 -29.59
CA PRO A 366 36.72 3.34 -29.08
C PRO A 366 36.66 4.50 -30.10
N LEU A 367 37.37 4.36 -31.23
CA LEU A 367 37.33 5.26 -32.39
C LEU A 367 36.21 4.93 -33.40
N LEU A 368 35.54 3.78 -33.28
CA LEU A 368 34.42 3.35 -34.13
C LEU A 368 33.08 3.52 -33.40
N LEU A 369 32.74 4.75 -33.01
CA LEU A 369 31.36 5.13 -32.66
C LEU A 369 30.54 5.54 -33.91
N SER A 370 31.13 5.40 -35.10
CA SER A 370 30.47 5.54 -36.39
C SER A 370 29.46 4.44 -36.82
N PRO A 371 29.25 3.29 -36.14
CA PRO A 371 28.32 2.27 -36.62
C PRO A 371 26.91 2.36 -36.02
N PHE A 372 26.61 3.30 -35.14
CA PHE A 372 25.25 3.49 -34.63
C PHE A 372 24.51 4.53 -35.50
N ARG A 373 23.40 4.13 -36.12
CA ARG A 373 22.54 5.01 -36.93
C ARG A 373 21.28 5.40 -36.16
#